data_AF-A0A5C5CSE7-F1
#
_entry.id   AF-A0A5C5CSE7-F1
#
_cell.length_a   1.000
_cell.length_b   1.000
_cell.length_c   1.000
_cell.angle_alpha   90.00
_cell.angle_beta   90.00
_cell.angle_gamma   90.00
#
_symmetry.space_group_name_H-M   'P 1'
#
loop_
_entity.id
_entity.type
_entity.pdbx_description
1 polymer ?
#
loop_
_entity_poly.entity_id
_entity_poly.type
_entity_poly.pdbx_seq_one_letter_code
_entity_poly.pdbx_strand_id
1 'polypeptide(L)'
;MEKINIKGLVKLIFSCVSILYVAIVFAYLMASVIVYFKIDIFEFDWKEAFADAFRKGITGGLILGFGIWIKAKLQERKNKKRSR
;
A
#
# COMPACT_ATOMS: atom_id res chain seq x y z
N MET A 1 4.84 17.35 25.08
CA MET A 1 4.65 17.45 23.61
C MET A 1 5.70 16.60 22.92
N GLU A 2 5.44 15.32 22.69
CA GLU A 2 6.25 14.56 21.73
C GLU A 2 5.55 14.76 20.37
N LYS A 3 6.16 15.57 19.51
CA LYS A 3 5.65 15.85 18.16
C LYS A 3 5.66 14.53 17.41
N ILE A 4 4.52 13.83 17.37
CA ILE A 4 4.30 12.74 16.44
C ILE A 4 4.61 13.34 15.07
N ASN A 5 5.71 12.92 14.45
CA ASN A 5 6.15 13.50 13.20
C ASN A 5 5.22 12.97 12.11
N ILE A 6 4.02 13.56 12.00
CA ILE A 6 2.97 13.19 11.04
C ILE A 6 3.56 13.19 9.63
N LYS A 7 4.49 14.10 9.34
CA LYS A 7 5.26 14.10 8.08
C LYS A 7 6.07 12.81 7.88
N GLY A 8 6.67 12.27 8.94
CA GLY A 8 7.40 11.00 8.91
C GLY A 8 6.48 9.79 8.69
N LEU A 9 5.33 9.75 9.36
CA LEU A 9 4.32 8.70 9.14
C LEU A 9 3.76 8.73 7.72
N VAL A 10 3.42 9.92 7.21
CA VAL A 10 2.96 10.09 5.82
C VAL A 10 4.04 9.67 4.83
N LYS A 11 5.31 10.02 5.08
CA LYS A 11 6.43 9.58 4.23
C LYS A 11 6.59 8.05 4.24
N LEU A 12 6.42 7.41 5.40
CA LEU A 12 6.50 5.95 5.52
C LEU A 12 5.34 5.25 4.81
N ILE A 13 4.12 5.77 4.94
CA ILE A 13 2.93 5.27 4.25
C ILE A 13 3.10 5.40 2.74
N PHE A 14 3.53 6.57 2.27
CA PHE A 14 3.78 6.80 0.85
C PHE A 14 4.84 5.84 0.31
N SER A 15 5.96 5.68 1.02
CA SER A 15 7.00 4.73 0.65
C SER A 15 6.48 3.28 0.59
N CYS A 16 5.66 2.88 1.56
CA CYS A 16 5.06 1.54 1.60
C CYS A 16 4.12 1.30 0.42
N VAL A 17 3.24 2.26 0.13
CA VAL A 17 2.31 2.18 -1.01
C VAL A 17 3.07 2.14 -2.32
N SER A 18 4.12 2.94 -2.48
CA SER A 18 4.97 2.91 -3.68
C SER A 18 5.67 1.57 -3.87
N ILE A 19 6.24 0.98 -2.81
CA ILE A 19 6.92 -0.32 -2.90
C ILE A 19 5.91 -1.43 -3.28
N LEU A 20 4.73 -1.44 -2.66
CA LEU A 20 3.68 -2.40 -2.98
C LEU A 20 3.17 -2.26 -4.42
N TYR A 21 2.98 -1.02 -4.88
CA TYR A 21 2.58 -0.75 -6.26
C TYR A 21 3.62 -1.28 -7.25
N VAL A 22 4.90 -0.98 -7.02
CA VAL A 22 6.01 -1.47 -7.85
C VAL A 22 6.05 -3.00 -7.85
N ALA A 23 5.91 -3.65 -6.70
CA ALA A 23 5.90 -5.11 -6.60
C ALA A 23 4.76 -5.75 -7.40
N ILE A 24 3.56 -5.17 -7.39
CA ILE A 24 2.40 -5.67 -8.15
C ILE A 24 2.64 -5.51 -9.65
N VAL A 25 3.14 -4.36 -10.10
CA VAL A 25 3.48 -4.11 -11.51
C VAL A 25 4.54 -5.10 -11.99
N PHE A 26 5.57 -5.35 -11.16
CA PHE A 26 6.60 -6.36 -11.48
C PHE A 26 6.02 -7.76 -11.55
N ALA A 27 5.12 -8.16 -10.65
CA ALA A 27 4.49 -9.48 -10.69
C ALA A 27 3.69 -9.70 -11.99
N TYR A 28 2.92 -8.69 -12.43
CA TYR A 28 2.19 -8.74 -13.70
C TYR A 28 3.11 -8.77 -14.92
N LEU A 29 4.18 -7.95 -14.92
CA LEU A 29 5.19 -7.99 -15.97
C LEU A 29 5.87 -9.36 -16.05
N MET A 30 6.25 -9.95 -14.91
CA MET A 30 6.86 -11.28 -14.87
C MET A 30 5.91 -12.35 -15.39
N ALA A 31 4.64 -12.31 -14.97
CA ALA A 31 3.62 -13.24 -15.46
C ALA A 31 3.45 -13.16 -16.98
N SER A 32 3.37 -11.94 -17.53
CA SER A 32 3.24 -11.74 -18.97
C SER A 32 4.48 -12.17 -19.75
N VAL A 33 5.69 -11.91 -19.22
CA VAL A 33 6.94 -12.39 -19.81
C VAL A 33 7.01 -13.93 -19.81
N ILE A 34 6.58 -14.59 -18.74
CA ILE A 34 6.53 -16.07 -18.68
C ILE A 34 5.56 -16.64 -19.73
N VAL A 35 4.40 -16.00 -19.91
CA VAL A 35 3.42 -16.40 -20.94
C VAL A 35 3.99 -16.17 -22.34
N TYR A 36 4.66 -15.03 -22.56
CA TYR A 36 5.33 -14.72 -23.82
C TYR A 36 6.35 -15.79 -24.21
N PHE A 37 7.19 -16.24 -23.29
CA PHE A 37 8.15 -17.32 -23.55
C PHE A 37 7.52 -18.69 -23.86
N LYS A 38 6.25 -18.91 -23.50
CA LYS A 38 5.54 -20.18 -23.74
C LYS A 38 4.70 -20.20 -25.01
N ILE A 39 4.10 -19.06 -25.37
CA ILE A 39 3.06 -19.00 -26.41
C ILE A 39 3.43 -17.99 -27.52
N ASP A 40 4.55 -17.25 -27.38
CA ASP A 40 4.99 -16.14 -28.25
C ASP A 40 3.99 -14.96 -28.33
N ILE A 41 2.90 -15.03 -27.57
CA ILE A 41 1.86 -14.01 -27.50
C ILE A 41 2.05 -13.21 -26.21
N PHE A 42 2.30 -11.90 -26.37
CA PHE A 42 2.39 -10.97 -25.25
C PHE A 42 0.98 -10.49 -24.89
N GLU A 43 0.24 -11.31 -24.13
CA GLU A 43 -1.06 -10.93 -23.60
C GLU A 43 -0.83 -10.16 -22.28
N PHE A 44 -0.68 -8.83 -22.39
CA PHE A 44 -0.62 -7.94 -21.25
C PHE A 44 -1.88 -7.08 -21.21
N ASP A 45 -2.87 -7.52 -20.43
CA ASP A 45 -4.07 -6.70 -20.19
C ASP A 45 -3.80 -5.72 -19.05
N TRP A 46 -3.42 -4.49 -19.42
CA TRP A 46 -3.25 -3.38 -18.49
C TRP A 46 -4.52 -3.10 -17.69
N LYS A 47 -5.72 -3.32 -18.26
CA LYS A 47 -6.99 -3.03 -17.61
C LYS A 47 -7.26 -4.02 -16.49
N GLU A 48 -7.01 -5.31 -16.72
CA GLU A 48 -7.16 -6.35 -15.71
C GLU A 48 -6.09 -6.23 -14.62
N ALA A 49 -4.84 -5.96 -15.00
CA ALA A 49 -3.75 -5.73 -14.06
C ALA A 49 -4.03 -4.52 -13.15
N PHE A 50 -4.49 -3.40 -13.71
CA PHE A 50 -4.88 -2.23 -12.92
C PHE A 50 -6.09 -2.53 -12.05
N ALA A 51 -7.15 -3.18 -12.56
CA ALA A 51 -8.36 -3.46 -11.79
C ALA A 51 -8.08 -4.35 -10.57
N ASP A 52 -7.27 -5.39 -10.75
CA ASP A 52 -6.95 -6.32 -9.68
C ASP A 52 -5.96 -5.70 -8.67
N ALA A 53 -4.97 -4.92 -9.15
CA ALA A 53 -4.10 -4.11 -8.31
C ALA A 53 -4.88 -3.08 -7.49
N PHE A 54 -5.88 -2.43 -8.08
CA PHE A 54 -6.72 -1.45 -7.39
C PHE A 54 -7.62 -2.12 -6.35
N ARG A 55 -8.22 -3.28 -6.69
CA ARG A 55 -9.06 -4.04 -5.76
C ARG A 55 -8.28 -4.55 -4.56
N LYS A 56 -7.13 -5.20 -4.80
CA LYS A 56 -6.22 -5.68 -3.75
C LYS A 56 -5.60 -4.53 -2.96
N GLY A 57 -5.23 -3.46 -3.67
CA GLY A 57 -4.67 -2.23 -3.10
C GLY A 57 -5.65 -1.48 -2.20
N ILE A 58 -6.94 -1.40 -2.57
CA ILE A 58 -7.99 -0.82 -1.72
C ILE A 58 -8.20 -1.67 -0.49
N THR A 59 -8.34 -3.00 -0.62
CA THR A 59 -8.54 -3.87 0.54
C THR A 59 -7.37 -3.79 1.52
N GLY A 60 -6.13 -3.88 1.02
CA GLY A 60 -4.93 -3.72 1.84
C GLY A 60 -4.79 -2.31 2.41
N GLY A 61 -5.06 -1.28 1.60
CA GLY A 61 -4.97 0.12 1.97
C GLY A 61 -5.99 0.53 3.03
N LEU A 62 -7.21 0.00 2.99
CA LEU A 62 -8.23 0.23 4.01
C LEU A 62 -7.83 -0.39 5.35
N ILE A 63 -7.33 -1.63 5.36
CA ILE A 63 -6.87 -2.30 6.59
C ILE A 63 -5.71 -1.53 7.22
N LEU A 64 -4.71 -1.17 6.41
CA LEU A 64 -3.54 -0.40 6.86
C LEU A 64 -3.93 1.01 7.33
N GLY A 65 -4.77 1.70 6.57
CA GLY A 65 -5.29 3.01 6.92
C GLY A 65 -6.06 3.00 8.24
N PHE A 66 -6.90 1.98 8.44
CA PHE A 66 -7.65 1.80 9.68
C PHE A 66 -6.73 1.50 10.87
N GLY A 67 -5.71 0.66 10.68
CA GLY A 67 -4.70 0.37 11.71
C GLY A 67 -3.93 1.62 12.13
N ILE A 68 -3.55 2.46 11.17
CA ILE A 68 -2.86 3.74 11.44
C ILE A 68 -3.79 4.72 12.15
N TRP A 69 -5.06 4.80 11.75
CA TRP A 69 -6.05 5.66 12.41
C TRP A 69 -6.26 5.27 13.88
N ILE A 70 -6.39 3.98 14.16
CA ILE A 70 -6.48 3.46 15.54
C ILE A 70 -5.22 3.82 16.34
N LYS A 71 -4.03 3.59 15.76
CA LYS A 71 -2.76 3.87 16.44
C LYS A 71 -2.61 5.35 16.77
N ALA A 72 -3.00 6.23 15.84
CA ALA A 72 -3.02 7.68 16.07
C ALA A 72 -3.99 8.07 17.20
N LYS A 73 -5.21 7.53 17.18
CA LYS A 73 -6.24 7.80 18.20
C LYS A 73 -5.83 7.32 19.60
N LEU A 74 -5.17 6.16 19.69
CA LEU A 74 -4.61 5.63 20.95
C LEU A 74 -3.47 6.52 21.48
N GLN A 75 -2.59 7.00 20.60
CA GLN A 75 -1.50 7.88 20.97
C GLN A 75 -2.01 9.24 21.48
N GLU A 76 -3.07 9.78 20.86
CA GLU A 76 -3.76 10.98 21.30
C GLU A 76 -4.38 10.81 22.70
N ARG A 77 -5.08 9.68 22.95
CA ARG A 77 -5.63 9.39 24.29
C ARG A 77 -4.55 9.23 25.36
N LYS A 78 -3.43 8.58 25.04
CA LYS A 78 -2.31 8.38 25.98
C LYS A 78 -1.66 9.72 26.35
N ASN A 79 -1.53 10.63 25.39
CA ASN A 79 -1.02 11.98 25.65
C ASN A 79 -1.97 12.81 26.52
N LYS A 80 -3.29 12.71 26.30
CA LYS A 80 -4.30 13.42 27.11
C LYS A 80 -4.34 12.94 28.56
N LYS A 81 -4.04 11.67 28.81
CA LYS A 81 -3.96 11.08 30.17
C LYS A 81 -2.67 11.44 30.92
N ARG A 82 -1.63 11.90 30.22
CA ARG A 82 -0.32 12.27 30.78
C ARG A 82 -0.20 13.77 31.10
N SER A 83 -1.15 14.59 30.64
CA SER A 83 -1.19 16.04 30.89
C SER A 83 -2.24 16.45 31.93
N ARG A 84 -2.92 15.48 32.54
CA ARG A 84 -3.65 15.62 33.81
C ARG A 84 -2.83 14.91 34.88
#